data_AF-A0A5D2E737-F1
#
_entry.id   AF-A0A5D2E737-F1
#
_cell.length_a   1.000
_cell.length_b   1.000
_cell.length_c   1.000
_cell.angle_alpha   90.00
_cell.angle_beta   90.00
_cell.angle_gamma   90.00
#
_symmetry.space_group_name_H-M   'P 1'
#
loop_
_entity.id
_entity.type
_entity.pdbx_description
1 polymer ?
#
loop_
_entity_poly.entity_id
_entity_poly.type
_entity_poly.pdbx_seq_one_letter_code
_entity_poly.pdbx_strand_id
1 'polypeptide(L)'
;MMGCKSSKTKGGVVEVSSQGRTDSGIESDLSSYEAACRNDSTLQQFDATLHQRTNDVIGTLAANMGVQALSFDSLKEVTGCVFETNQEVVKIILECQRDIWNNPDLFSLVEEYFDNTKKTLEFCTALQNCLKRARNNQLIIQLAVKNFEEEVGLQVGDDERKFVKTLEELRKFKAAEEPFTKEFFILFDSVRRQQELMLRKLLSRKRKLDKKMKSLKTWRRVSNVLFVATFVSVLIFSVVAAAIAAPPVVTALAGAMAVPIGSVGKWCNWLWKRYENELQGQKELIIGMEIGSCITIYDMENIKVLISRLEIEMESLLHNADFAVREEDAVKLAINEIKGKLEAFMKTIEELGRQAENCSRDIRMARTVVLQKMMKRSGNSSTGDSPWEV
;
A
#
# COMPACT_ATOMS: atom_id res chain seq x y z
N MET A 1 -56.88 29.07 7.36
CA MET A 1 -56.29 29.95 6.31
C MET A 1 -54.97 30.45 6.86
N MET A 2 -53.82 29.85 6.54
CA MET A 2 -53.04 30.07 5.31
C MET A 2 -52.85 31.54 4.97
N GLY A 3 -51.60 31.99 5.07
CA GLY A 3 -51.12 33.31 4.66
C GLY A 3 -49.60 33.32 4.60
N CYS A 4 -49.07 33.02 3.42
CA CYS A 4 -47.66 32.96 3.06
C CYS A 4 -46.98 34.34 2.88
N LYS A 5 -45.65 34.27 2.73
CA LYS A 5 -44.67 35.20 2.09
C LYS A 5 -44.00 36.19 3.05
N SER A 6 -42.74 36.61 2.87
CA SER A 6 -41.51 36.18 2.17
C SER A 6 -40.61 37.41 2.20
N SER A 7 -39.35 37.31 2.63
CA SER A 7 -38.25 38.14 2.07
C SER A 7 -36.87 37.65 2.49
N LYS A 8 -36.07 37.29 1.48
CA LYS A 8 -34.59 37.28 1.46
C LYS A 8 -34.10 38.76 1.60
N THR A 9 -32.87 39.15 1.95
CA THR A 9 -31.52 38.55 1.85
C THR A 9 -30.51 39.46 2.60
N LYS A 10 -29.33 38.89 2.91
CA LYS A 10 -27.99 39.45 3.25
C LYS A 10 -27.61 38.97 4.65
N GLY A 11 -26.61 38.11 4.85
CA GLY A 11 -25.30 38.05 4.25
C GLY A 11 -24.34 37.98 5.44
N GLY A 12 -23.83 36.80 5.76
CA GLY A 12 -23.01 36.56 6.94
C GLY A 12 -22.24 35.25 6.76
N VAL A 13 -20.94 35.39 6.58
CA VAL A 13 -19.94 34.34 6.49
C VAL A 13 -20.09 33.38 7.68
N VAL A 14 -20.24 32.10 7.42
CA VAL A 14 -20.11 31.06 8.46
C VAL A 14 -18.63 30.79 8.61
N GLU A 15 -18.01 31.43 9.61
CA GLU A 15 -16.74 30.99 10.17
C GLU A 15 -16.96 29.58 10.76
N VAL A 16 -16.35 28.59 10.13
CA VAL A 16 -16.11 27.30 10.75
C VAL A 16 -14.99 27.52 11.76
N SER A 17 -15.35 27.60 13.04
CA SER A 17 -14.40 27.54 14.16
C SER A 17 -13.62 26.23 14.08
N SER A 18 -12.37 26.32 13.63
CA SER A 18 -11.37 25.27 13.84
C SER A 18 -10.81 25.44 15.24
N GLN A 19 -11.51 24.89 16.23
CA GLN A 19 -11.02 24.80 17.60
C GLN A 19 -9.73 23.96 17.61
N GLY A 20 -8.60 24.62 17.87
CA GLY A 20 -7.26 24.05 17.84
C GLY A 20 -7.08 22.92 18.86
N ARG A 21 -6.51 21.81 18.39
CA ARG A 21 -5.83 20.83 19.24
C ARG A 21 -4.53 21.52 19.69
N THR A 22 -4.45 21.90 20.96
CA THR A 22 -3.45 22.81 21.54
C THR A 22 -2.02 22.28 21.49
N ASP A 23 -1.05 23.17 21.24
CA ASP A 23 0.41 22.92 21.20
C ASP A 23 0.93 22.15 22.44
N SER A 24 0.29 22.31 23.60
CA SER A 24 0.64 21.62 24.85
C SER A 24 0.50 20.10 24.82
N GLY A 25 -0.41 19.56 23.99
CA GLY A 25 -0.57 18.11 23.85
C GLY A 25 0.52 17.48 22.99
N ILE A 26 1.04 18.23 22.01
CA ILE A 26 2.13 17.77 21.13
C ILE A 26 3.43 17.73 21.93
N GLU A 27 3.67 18.73 22.78
CA GLU A 27 4.87 18.81 23.63
C GLU A 27 4.90 17.68 24.70
N SER A 28 3.74 17.34 25.27
CA SER A 28 3.63 16.20 26.19
C SER A 28 3.84 14.85 25.49
N ASP A 29 3.33 14.70 24.26
CA ASP A 29 3.50 13.46 23.49
C ASP A 29 4.96 13.26 23.05
N LEU A 30 5.65 14.35 22.66
CA LEU A 30 7.07 14.35 22.29
C LEU A 30 7.97 14.02 23.48
N SER A 31 7.75 14.64 24.63
CA SER A 31 8.53 14.36 25.84
C SER A 31 8.33 12.92 26.35
N SER A 32 7.13 12.37 26.21
CA SER A 32 6.84 10.96 26.49
C SER A 32 7.60 10.03 25.54
N TYR A 33 7.61 10.34 24.24
CA TYR A 33 8.36 9.57 23.24
C TYR A 33 9.89 9.63 23.47
N GLU A 34 10.45 10.81 23.79
CA GLU A 34 11.87 10.94 24.13
C GLU A 34 12.25 10.11 25.36
N ALA A 35 11.39 10.09 26.39
CA ALA A 35 11.60 9.27 27.57
C ALA A 35 11.56 7.76 27.22
N ALA A 36 10.70 7.35 26.30
CA ALA A 36 10.64 5.97 25.81
C ALA A 36 11.93 5.58 25.06
N CYS A 37 12.44 6.47 24.20
CA CYS A 37 13.68 6.25 23.45
C CYS A 37 14.91 6.05 24.36
N ARG A 38 14.94 6.66 25.54
CA ARG A 38 16.04 6.46 26.52
C ARG A 38 16.07 5.05 27.12
N ASN A 39 14.94 4.36 27.10
CA ASN A 39 14.76 3.07 27.78
C ASN A 39 14.66 1.88 26.83
N ASP A 40 14.41 2.11 25.53
CA ASP A 40 14.29 1.07 24.51
C ASP A 40 15.30 1.31 23.37
N SER A 41 16.28 0.41 23.25
CA SER A 41 17.34 0.50 22.24
C SER A 41 16.81 0.44 20.80
N THR A 42 15.68 -0.24 20.57
CA THR A 42 15.04 -0.35 19.26
C THR A 42 14.40 0.98 18.88
N LEU A 43 13.71 1.62 19.84
CA LEU A 43 13.16 2.97 19.65
C LEU A 43 14.27 4.01 19.50
N GLN A 44 15.36 3.90 20.25
CA GLN A 44 16.52 4.78 20.09
C GLN A 44 17.13 4.68 18.68
N GLN A 45 17.28 3.47 18.15
CA GLN A 45 17.81 3.25 16.81
C GLN A 45 16.85 3.78 15.73
N PHE A 46 15.54 3.59 15.93
CA PHE A 46 14.51 4.16 15.07
C PHE A 46 14.58 5.69 15.04
N ASP A 47 14.65 6.30 16.21
CA ASP A 47 14.70 7.74 16.40
C ASP A 47 15.93 8.36 15.71
N ALA A 48 17.11 7.77 15.92
CA ALA A 48 18.34 8.19 15.24
C ALA A 48 18.22 8.09 13.72
N THR A 49 17.61 7.02 13.20
CA THR A 49 17.36 6.83 11.77
C THR A 49 16.40 7.88 11.22
N LEU A 50 15.33 8.18 11.97
CA LEU A 50 14.32 9.16 11.59
C LEU A 50 14.88 10.58 11.56
N HIS A 51 15.68 10.95 12.57
CA HIS A 51 16.40 12.22 12.63
C HIS A 51 17.40 12.36 11.47
N GLN A 52 18.24 11.34 11.24
CA GLN A 52 19.19 11.35 10.13
C GLN A 52 18.48 11.60 8.79
N ARG A 53 17.47 10.80 8.47
CA ARG A 53 16.75 10.88 7.19
C ARG A 53 15.98 12.19 7.02
N THR A 54 15.43 12.72 8.12
CA THR A 54 14.75 14.01 8.10
C THR A 54 15.74 15.14 7.82
N ASN A 55 16.92 15.10 8.43
CA ASN A 55 17.99 16.06 8.17
C ASN A 55 18.52 15.96 6.73
N ASP A 56 18.65 14.75 6.17
CA ASP A 56 19.06 14.55 4.78
C ASP A 56 18.06 15.19 3.80
N VAL A 57 16.76 14.94 4.01
CA VAL A 57 15.69 15.57 3.20
C VAL A 57 15.67 17.09 3.33
N ILE A 58 15.81 17.62 4.55
CA ILE A 58 15.87 19.07 4.78
C ILE A 58 17.10 19.66 4.08
N GLY A 59 18.25 18.98 4.15
CA GLY A 59 19.48 19.38 3.47
C GLY A 59 19.30 19.48 1.96
N THR A 60 18.71 18.47 1.33
CA THR A 60 18.49 18.50 -0.13
C THR A 60 17.41 19.49 -0.55
N LEU A 61 16.34 19.64 0.24
CA LEU A 61 15.33 20.68 0.01
C LEU A 61 15.95 22.08 0.09
N ALA A 62 16.79 22.33 1.10
CA ALA A 62 17.45 23.62 1.30
C ALA A 62 18.46 23.95 0.20
N ALA A 63 19.19 22.95 -0.30
CA ALA A 63 20.09 23.11 -1.44
C ALA A 63 19.36 23.48 -2.75
N ASN A 64 18.11 23.04 -2.90
CA ASN A 64 17.29 23.24 -4.10
C ASN A 64 16.38 24.49 -4.05
N MET A 65 16.33 25.22 -2.93
CA MET A 65 15.50 26.44 -2.77
C MET A 65 15.96 27.65 -3.62
N GLY A 66 17.08 27.54 -4.33
CA GLY A 66 17.57 28.59 -5.23
C GLY A 66 16.80 28.75 -6.55
N VAL A 67 15.87 27.84 -6.89
CA VAL A 67 15.09 27.89 -8.14
C VAL A 67 13.61 27.59 -7.86
N GLN A 68 12.73 28.31 -8.54
CA GLN A 68 11.29 28.30 -8.36
C GLN A 68 10.65 26.90 -8.50
N ALA A 69 9.75 26.59 -7.55
CA ALA A 69 9.01 25.34 -7.35
C ALA A 69 9.88 24.12 -6.97
N LEU A 70 9.38 23.31 -6.02
CA LEU A 70 10.01 22.06 -5.59
C LEU A 70 10.31 21.19 -6.82
N SER A 71 11.58 20.81 -7.00
CA SER A 71 11.96 19.93 -8.10
C SER A 71 11.33 18.55 -7.93
N PHE A 72 11.10 17.86 -9.05
CA PHE A 72 10.65 16.47 -9.05
C PHE A 72 11.62 15.56 -8.27
N ASP A 73 12.92 15.86 -8.32
CA ASP A 73 13.94 15.14 -7.55
C ASP A 73 13.76 15.32 -6.03
N SER A 74 13.41 16.54 -5.58
CA SER A 74 13.12 16.81 -4.17
C SER A 74 11.87 16.06 -3.68
N LEU A 75 10.82 15.98 -4.52
CA LEU A 75 9.62 15.20 -4.21
C LEU A 75 9.92 13.70 -4.14
N LYS A 76 10.77 13.19 -5.03
CA LYS A 76 11.21 11.79 -5.03
C LYS A 76 11.97 11.43 -3.76
N GLU A 77 12.79 12.34 -3.24
CA GLU A 77 13.58 12.14 -2.03
C GLU A 77 12.75 12.17 -0.75
N VAL A 78 11.84 13.15 -0.62
CA VAL A 78 10.83 13.16 0.46
C VAL A 78 10.03 11.86 0.45
N THR A 79 9.61 11.44 -0.74
CA THR A 79 8.87 10.19 -0.95
C THR A 79 9.74 8.99 -0.57
N GLY A 80 11.02 8.96 -0.92
CA GLY A 80 11.99 7.93 -0.50
C GLY A 80 12.10 7.81 1.02
N CYS A 81 12.33 8.93 1.72
CA CYS A 81 12.45 8.99 3.17
C CYS A 81 11.20 8.46 3.91
N VAL A 82 10.00 8.83 3.45
CA VAL A 82 8.74 8.30 4.01
C VAL A 82 8.65 6.79 3.83
N PHE A 83 9.11 6.26 2.70
CA PHE A 83 9.08 4.82 2.45
C PHE A 83 10.07 4.04 3.30
N GLU A 84 11.30 4.54 3.40
CA GLU A 84 12.29 3.93 4.27
C GLU A 84 11.78 3.96 5.71
N THR A 85 11.32 5.11 6.21
CA THR A 85 10.74 5.21 7.56
C THR A 85 9.56 4.23 7.76
N ASN A 86 8.73 4.03 6.74
CA ASN A 86 7.66 3.01 6.76
C ASN A 86 8.22 1.58 6.90
N GLN A 87 9.37 1.27 6.31
CA GLN A 87 10.04 -0.03 6.43
C GLN A 87 10.55 -0.29 7.85
N GLU A 88 11.21 0.69 8.48
CA GLU A 88 11.62 0.55 9.89
C GLU A 88 10.42 0.46 10.84
N VAL A 89 9.36 1.23 10.61
CA VAL A 89 8.11 1.12 11.37
C VAL A 89 7.50 -0.28 11.22
N VAL A 90 7.47 -0.85 10.01
CA VAL A 90 6.99 -2.23 9.77
C VAL A 90 7.81 -3.23 10.58
N LYS A 91 9.14 -3.11 10.57
CA LYS A 91 10.03 -4.01 11.31
C LYS A 91 9.73 -3.97 12.81
N ILE A 92 9.65 -2.78 13.39
CA ILE A 92 9.39 -2.59 14.83
C ILE A 92 8.00 -3.14 15.19
N ILE A 93 6.98 -2.80 14.41
CA ILE A 93 5.61 -3.29 14.66
C ILE A 93 5.55 -4.82 14.57
N LEU A 94 6.20 -5.43 13.58
CA LEU A 94 6.24 -6.89 13.45
C LEU A 94 6.96 -7.53 14.64
N GLU A 95 8.11 -6.99 15.06
CA GLU A 95 8.86 -7.47 16.23
C GLU A 95 8.03 -7.36 17.52
N CYS A 96 7.36 -6.23 17.77
CA CYS A 96 6.51 -6.03 18.93
C CYS A 96 5.24 -6.90 18.91
N GLN A 97 4.70 -7.21 17.72
CA GLN A 97 3.44 -7.94 17.60
C GLN A 97 3.59 -9.46 17.51
N ARG A 98 4.81 -9.97 17.36
CA ARG A 98 5.10 -11.42 17.28
C ARG A 98 4.53 -12.19 18.47
N ASP A 99 4.70 -11.65 19.68
CA ASP A 99 4.26 -12.31 20.92
C ASP A 99 2.78 -12.04 21.26
N ILE A 100 2.18 -11.01 20.65
CA ILE A 100 0.80 -10.57 20.91
C ILE A 100 -0.20 -11.38 20.07
N TRP A 101 0.21 -11.87 18.89
CA TRP A 101 -0.68 -12.53 17.96
C TRP A 101 -0.77 -14.04 18.24
N ASN A 102 -1.90 -14.45 18.84
CA ASN A 102 -2.28 -15.87 19.02
C ASN A 102 -2.65 -16.60 17.69
N ASN A 103 -1.98 -16.28 16.58
CA ASN A 103 -2.22 -16.89 15.27
C ASN A 103 -0.95 -16.83 14.38
N PRO A 104 0.00 -17.77 14.57
CA PRO A 104 1.29 -17.75 13.87
C PRO A 104 1.13 -17.81 12.34
N ASP A 105 0.18 -18.60 11.83
CA ASP A 105 -0.15 -18.65 10.39
C ASP A 105 -0.49 -17.29 9.78
N LEU A 106 -1.21 -16.45 10.55
CA LEU A 106 -1.63 -15.14 10.07
C LEU A 106 -0.46 -14.16 10.12
N PHE A 107 0.36 -14.24 11.16
CA PHE A 107 1.55 -13.42 11.30
C PHE A 107 2.56 -13.71 10.18
N SER A 108 2.87 -14.98 9.90
CA SER A 108 3.76 -15.36 8.80
C SER A 108 3.26 -14.87 7.44
N LEU A 109 1.94 -14.84 7.24
CA LEU A 109 1.32 -14.33 6.01
C LEU A 109 1.48 -12.80 5.90
N VAL A 110 1.42 -12.08 7.02
CA VAL A 110 1.66 -10.63 7.06
C VAL A 110 3.13 -10.31 6.80
N GLU A 111 4.07 -11.07 7.38
CA GLU A 111 5.50 -10.94 7.09
C GLU A 111 5.77 -11.15 5.59
N GLU A 112 5.26 -12.24 5.02
CA GLU A 112 5.40 -12.54 3.59
C GLU A 112 4.80 -11.41 2.72
N TYR A 113 3.67 -10.82 3.12
CA TYR A 113 3.08 -9.67 2.43
C TYR A 113 4.02 -8.46 2.42
N PHE A 114 4.62 -8.11 3.56
CA PHE A 114 5.53 -6.97 3.65
C PHE A 114 6.84 -7.19 2.89
N ASP A 115 7.35 -8.42 2.86
CA ASP A 115 8.51 -8.80 2.05
C ASP A 115 8.20 -8.71 0.55
N ASN A 116 7.04 -9.20 0.12
CA ASN A 116 6.62 -9.12 -1.28
C ASN A 116 6.42 -7.66 -1.72
N THR A 117 5.77 -6.83 -0.90
CA THR A 117 5.60 -5.39 -1.21
C THR A 117 6.92 -4.64 -1.22
N LYS A 118 7.90 -5.01 -0.39
CA LYS A 118 9.26 -4.46 -0.46
C LYS A 118 9.92 -4.77 -1.80
N LYS A 119 9.90 -6.04 -2.23
CA LYS A 119 10.45 -6.44 -3.54
C LYS A 119 9.75 -5.75 -4.70
N THR A 120 8.44 -5.48 -4.60
CA THR A 120 7.74 -4.70 -5.62
C THR A 120 8.24 -3.26 -5.68
N LEU A 121 8.62 -2.65 -4.55
CA LEU A 121 9.18 -1.29 -4.55
C LEU A 121 10.63 -1.25 -5.07
N GLU A 122 11.42 -2.30 -4.82
CA GLU A 122 12.72 -2.51 -5.49
C GLU A 122 12.53 -2.61 -7.02
N PHE A 123 11.51 -3.34 -7.47
CA PHE A 123 11.12 -3.38 -8.88
C PHE A 123 10.72 -2.00 -9.42
N CYS A 124 9.88 -1.23 -8.72
CA CYS A 124 9.52 0.12 -9.14
C CYS A 124 10.76 1.03 -9.27
N THR A 125 11.75 0.84 -8.41
CA THR A 125 13.03 1.57 -8.48
C THR A 125 13.83 1.17 -9.72
N ALA A 126 13.92 -0.13 -10.01
CA ALA A 126 14.55 -0.64 -11.22
C ALA A 126 13.86 -0.10 -12.49
N LEU A 127 12.52 -0.04 -12.50
CA LEU A 127 11.73 0.54 -13.59
C LEU A 127 12.02 2.03 -13.79
N GLN A 128 12.16 2.81 -12.71
CA GLN A 128 12.53 4.23 -12.80
C GLN A 128 13.94 4.43 -13.40
N ASN A 129 14.88 3.53 -13.12
CA ASN A 129 16.20 3.56 -13.75
C ASN A 129 16.12 3.23 -15.25
N CYS A 130 15.28 2.26 -15.63
CA CYS A 130 15.00 1.96 -17.04
C CYS A 130 14.40 3.18 -17.78
N LEU A 131 13.44 3.85 -17.15
CA LEU A 131 12.83 5.08 -17.68
C LEU A 131 13.84 6.22 -17.81
N LYS A 132 14.79 6.35 -16.89
CA LYS A 132 15.87 7.34 -17.00
C LYS A 132 16.72 7.09 -18.25
N ARG A 133 17.08 5.83 -18.53
CA ARG A 133 17.78 5.45 -19.77
C ARG A 133 16.94 5.74 -21.01
N ALA A 134 15.66 5.36 -21.00
CA ALA A 134 14.76 5.66 -22.12
C ALA A 134 14.67 7.16 -22.41
N ARG A 135 14.58 8.01 -21.37
CA ARG A 135 14.59 9.47 -21.51
C ARG A 135 15.93 10.00 -22.03
N ASN A 136 17.06 9.43 -21.63
CA ASN A 136 18.35 9.81 -22.21
C ASN A 136 18.38 9.48 -23.71
N ASN A 137 17.91 8.30 -24.11
CA ASN A 137 17.83 7.89 -25.51
C ASN A 137 16.89 8.80 -26.31
N GLN A 138 15.76 9.20 -25.71
CA GLN A 138 14.84 10.22 -26.25
C GLN A 138 15.54 11.55 -26.54
N LEU A 139 16.37 12.05 -25.61
CA LEU A 139 17.08 13.32 -25.80
C LEU A 139 18.08 13.26 -26.95
N ILE A 140 18.81 12.14 -27.09
CA ILE A 140 19.76 11.94 -28.19
C ILE A 140 19.04 11.99 -29.54
N ILE A 141 17.91 11.30 -29.67
CA ILE A 141 17.18 11.26 -30.94
C ILE A 141 16.47 12.59 -31.27
N GLN A 142 15.98 13.30 -30.25
CA GLN A 142 15.48 14.68 -30.41
C GLN A 142 16.59 15.61 -30.93
N LEU A 143 17.81 15.47 -30.41
CA LEU A 143 18.95 16.26 -30.87
C LEU A 143 19.33 15.92 -32.31
N ALA A 144 19.29 14.65 -32.71
CA ALA A 144 19.50 14.24 -34.10
C ALA A 144 18.49 14.89 -35.06
N VAL A 145 17.22 14.91 -34.66
CA VAL A 145 16.12 15.55 -35.40
C VAL A 145 16.32 17.07 -35.50
N LYS A 146 16.70 17.73 -34.40
CA LYS A 146 16.97 19.17 -34.38
C LYS A 146 18.15 19.55 -35.26
N ASN A 147 19.27 18.81 -35.13
CA ASN A 147 20.45 19.00 -35.97
C ASN A 147 20.10 18.88 -37.46
N PHE A 148 19.22 17.93 -37.80
CA PHE A 148 18.78 17.74 -39.18
C PHE A 148 18.03 18.97 -39.71
N GLU A 149 17.12 19.54 -38.92
CA GLU A 149 16.38 20.73 -39.31
C GLU A 149 17.29 21.95 -39.53
N GLU A 150 18.30 22.12 -38.67
CA GLU A 150 19.32 23.17 -38.82
C GLU A 150 20.19 22.94 -40.06
N GLU A 151 20.65 21.71 -40.29
CA GLU A 151 21.50 21.33 -41.44
C GLU A 151 20.74 21.37 -42.78
N VAL A 152 19.41 21.20 -42.78
CA VAL A 152 18.56 21.46 -43.96
C VAL A 152 18.43 22.96 -44.24
N GLY A 153 18.25 23.79 -43.20
CA GLY A 153 18.05 25.24 -43.34
C GLY A 153 19.28 26.02 -43.83
N LEU A 154 20.47 25.47 -43.64
CA LEU A 154 21.75 26.08 -44.01
C LEU A 154 22.23 25.74 -45.45
N GLN A 155 21.48 24.97 -46.22
CA GLN A 155 21.88 24.53 -47.56
C GLN A 155 21.90 25.70 -48.57
N VAL A 156 23.04 26.38 -48.66
CA VAL A 156 23.43 27.28 -49.75
C VAL A 156 24.75 26.77 -50.31
N GLY A 157 24.70 25.88 -51.31
CA GLY A 157 25.89 25.38 -52.03
C GLY A 157 26.07 23.86 -52.01
N ASP A 158 26.81 23.37 -53.01
CA ASP A 158 27.21 21.98 -53.22
C ASP A 158 28.44 21.71 -52.36
N ASP A 159 28.27 21.06 -51.20
CA ASP A 159 29.41 20.71 -50.34
C ASP A 159 29.26 19.31 -49.72
N GLU A 160 30.39 18.62 -49.71
CA GLU A 160 30.59 17.15 -49.70
C GLU A 160 30.19 16.42 -48.41
N ARG A 161 29.57 17.09 -47.42
CA ARG A 161 29.23 16.46 -46.12
C ARG A 161 27.90 16.94 -45.58
N LYS A 162 26.82 16.36 -46.11
CA LYS A 162 25.47 16.61 -45.61
C LYS A 162 25.23 15.85 -44.30
N PHE A 163 24.55 16.48 -43.36
CA PHE A 163 24.00 15.87 -42.13
C PHE A 163 25.01 15.29 -41.12
N VAL A 164 26.22 15.85 -41.03
CA VAL A 164 27.29 15.32 -40.16
C VAL A 164 26.84 15.24 -38.69
N LYS A 165 26.23 16.31 -38.16
CA LYS A 165 25.80 16.37 -36.76
C LYS A 165 24.62 15.42 -36.50
N THR A 166 23.68 15.33 -37.45
CA THR A 166 22.60 14.34 -37.35
C THR A 166 23.14 12.92 -37.30
N LEU A 167 24.02 12.54 -38.22
CA LEU A 167 24.60 11.20 -38.27
C LEU A 167 25.43 10.87 -37.03
N GLU A 168 26.14 11.85 -36.47
CA GLU A 168 26.85 11.69 -35.19
C GLU A 168 25.89 11.33 -34.05
N GLU A 169 24.78 12.07 -33.89
CA GLU A 169 23.79 11.79 -32.85
C GLU A 169 23.06 10.46 -33.07
N LEU A 170 22.77 10.07 -34.32
CA LEU A 170 22.21 8.75 -34.61
C LEU A 170 23.18 7.61 -34.26
N ARG A 171 24.50 7.80 -34.46
CA ARG A 171 25.52 6.83 -33.99
C ARG A 171 25.56 6.76 -32.46
N LYS A 172 25.45 7.90 -31.75
CA LYS A 172 25.34 7.93 -30.28
C LYS A 172 24.09 7.21 -29.80
N PHE A 173 22.95 7.40 -30.47
CA PHE A 173 21.70 6.71 -30.14
C PHE A 173 21.82 5.19 -30.29
N LYS A 174 22.44 4.71 -31.37
CA LYS A 174 22.71 3.28 -31.58
C LYS A 174 23.65 2.69 -30.52
N ALA A 175 24.59 3.48 -30.02
CA ALA A 175 25.53 3.06 -28.99
C ALA A 175 25.01 3.27 -27.55
N ALA A 176 23.81 3.86 -27.40
CA ALA A 176 23.24 4.16 -26.10
C ALA A 176 22.80 2.87 -25.38
N GLU A 177 22.76 2.92 -24.05
CA GLU A 177 22.34 1.78 -23.23
C GLU A 177 20.87 1.43 -23.50
N GLU A 178 20.58 0.13 -23.60
CA GLU A 178 19.21 -0.36 -23.70
C GLU A 178 18.43 -0.03 -22.41
N PRO A 179 17.18 0.47 -22.50
CA PRO A 179 16.43 0.82 -21.31
C PRO A 179 16.16 -0.37 -20.39
N PHE A 180 15.86 -1.54 -20.94
CA PHE A 180 15.46 -2.73 -20.19
C PHE A 180 16.51 -3.84 -20.34
N THR A 181 17.08 -4.29 -19.22
CA THR A 181 18.06 -5.37 -19.22
C THR A 181 17.40 -6.72 -18.92
N LYS A 182 18.13 -7.82 -19.14
CA LYS A 182 17.65 -9.18 -18.79
C LYS A 182 17.36 -9.30 -17.30
N GLU A 183 18.19 -8.70 -16.46
CA GLU A 183 18.04 -8.68 -14.99
C GLU A 183 16.74 -7.99 -14.57
N PHE A 184 16.38 -6.90 -15.27
CA PHE A 184 15.10 -6.22 -15.05
C PHE A 184 13.90 -7.15 -15.29
N PHE A 185 13.91 -7.91 -16.39
CA PHE A 185 12.83 -8.86 -16.68
C PHE A 185 12.78 -10.04 -15.69
N ILE A 186 13.94 -10.53 -15.23
CA ILE A 186 14.00 -11.53 -14.16
C ILE A 186 13.36 -11.00 -12.87
N LEU A 187 13.64 -9.74 -12.51
CA LEU A 187 13.04 -9.08 -11.36
C LEU A 187 11.52 -8.91 -11.55
N PHE A 188 11.09 -8.43 -12.73
CA PHE A 188 9.68 -8.26 -13.08
C PHE A 188 8.89 -9.58 -12.90
N ASP A 189 9.37 -10.67 -13.50
CA ASP A 189 8.71 -11.96 -13.43
C ASP A 189 8.70 -12.55 -12.01
N SER A 190 9.79 -12.36 -11.26
CA SER A 190 9.89 -12.79 -9.86
C SER A 190 8.84 -12.09 -8.99
N VAL A 191 8.74 -10.76 -9.09
CA VAL A 191 7.78 -9.96 -8.33
C VAL A 191 6.35 -10.32 -8.73
N ARG A 192 6.06 -10.46 -10.03
CA ARG A 192 4.72 -10.84 -10.51
C ARG A 192 4.27 -12.17 -9.92
N ARG A 193 5.14 -13.19 -9.98
CA ARG A 193 4.85 -14.52 -9.41
C ARG A 193 4.63 -14.45 -7.91
N GLN A 194 5.44 -13.68 -7.18
CA GLN A 194 5.28 -13.49 -5.74
C GLN A 194 3.93 -12.85 -5.40
N GLN A 195 3.51 -11.81 -6.12
CA GLN A 195 2.21 -11.17 -5.91
C GLN A 195 1.04 -12.10 -6.22
N GLU A 196 1.10 -12.88 -7.30
CA GLU A 196 0.09 -13.89 -7.62
C GLU A 196 -0.01 -14.98 -6.53
N LEU A 197 1.13 -15.48 -6.04
CA LEU A 197 1.17 -16.47 -4.96
C LEU A 197 0.60 -15.90 -3.65
N MET A 198 0.95 -14.66 -3.33
CA MET A 198 0.44 -13.94 -2.17
C MET A 198 -1.08 -13.81 -2.24
N LEU A 199 -1.62 -13.36 -3.38
CA LEU A 199 -3.06 -13.24 -3.59
C LEU A 199 -3.78 -14.59 -3.42
N ARG A 200 -3.22 -15.68 -3.95
CA ARG A 200 -3.79 -17.03 -3.76
C ARG A 200 -3.83 -17.45 -2.29
N LYS A 201 -2.75 -17.19 -1.53
CA LYS A 201 -2.69 -17.46 -0.09
C LYS A 201 -3.74 -16.65 0.68
N LEU A 202 -3.89 -15.37 0.37
CA LEU A 202 -4.88 -14.47 0.97
C LEU A 202 -6.31 -14.94 0.70
N LEU A 203 -6.65 -15.25 -0.56
CA LEU A 203 -7.97 -15.75 -0.94
C LEU A 203 -8.30 -17.08 -0.25
N SER A 204 -7.31 -17.99 -0.15
CA SER A 204 -7.45 -19.24 0.59
C SER A 204 -7.74 -19.00 2.07
N ARG A 205 -6.99 -18.09 2.72
CA ARG A 205 -7.16 -17.76 4.14
C ARG A 205 -8.49 -17.06 4.40
N LYS A 206 -8.90 -16.11 3.55
CA LYS A 206 -10.22 -15.47 3.58
C LYS A 206 -11.35 -16.50 3.55
N ARG A 207 -11.28 -17.46 2.61
CA ARG A 207 -12.28 -18.53 2.49
C ARG A 207 -12.33 -19.43 3.73
N LYS A 208 -11.17 -19.72 4.36
CA LYS A 208 -11.11 -20.45 5.64
C LYS A 208 -11.77 -19.65 6.79
N LEU A 209 -11.50 -18.35 6.88
CA LEU A 209 -12.11 -17.47 7.87
C LEU A 209 -13.62 -17.35 7.69
N ASP A 210 -14.11 -17.25 6.45
CA ASP A 210 -15.55 -17.22 6.14
C ASP A 210 -16.25 -18.51 6.60
N LYS A 211 -15.61 -19.67 6.41
CA LYS A 211 -16.10 -20.96 6.93
C LYS A 211 -16.14 -20.98 8.46
N LYS A 212 -15.07 -20.52 9.12
CA LYS A 212 -15.02 -20.42 10.59
C LYS A 212 -16.11 -19.50 11.14
N MET A 213 -16.34 -18.35 10.51
CA MET A 213 -17.38 -17.40 10.91
C MET A 213 -18.78 -17.99 10.77
N LYS A 214 -19.06 -18.72 9.68
CA LYS A 214 -20.33 -19.46 9.52
C LYS A 214 -20.49 -20.53 10.60
N SER A 215 -19.44 -21.30 10.89
CA SER A 215 -19.44 -22.33 11.93
C SER A 215 -19.66 -21.74 13.33
N LEU A 216 -19.04 -20.59 13.65
CA LEU A 216 -19.23 -19.87 14.91
C LEU A 216 -20.70 -19.55 15.16
N LYS A 217 -21.40 -19.02 14.15
CA LYS A 217 -22.84 -18.72 14.27
C LYS A 217 -23.67 -19.97 14.58
N THR A 218 -23.33 -21.11 13.98
CA THR A 218 -23.96 -22.39 14.28
C THR A 218 -23.63 -22.86 15.69
N TRP A 219 -22.36 -22.81 16.08
CA TRP A 219 -21.90 -23.30 17.38
C TRP A 219 -22.40 -22.45 18.55
N ARG A 220 -22.55 -21.13 18.37
CA ARG A 220 -23.23 -20.23 19.33
C ARG A 220 -24.66 -20.68 19.60
N ARG A 221 -25.40 -21.11 18.56
CA ARG A 221 -26.77 -21.65 18.73
C ARG A 221 -26.74 -22.96 19.50
N VAL A 222 -25.86 -23.89 19.11
CA VAL A 222 -25.71 -25.19 19.77
C VAL A 222 -25.32 -25.04 21.24
N SER A 223 -24.34 -24.17 21.55
CA SER A 223 -23.90 -23.94 22.93
C SER A 223 -25.01 -23.33 23.79
N ASN A 224 -25.80 -22.41 23.23
CA ASN A 224 -26.92 -21.81 23.95
C ASN A 224 -28.02 -22.85 24.23
N VAL A 225 -28.34 -23.70 23.25
CA VAL A 225 -29.31 -24.81 23.44
C VAL A 225 -28.82 -25.80 24.48
N LEU A 226 -27.56 -26.24 24.39
CA LEU A 226 -26.97 -27.19 25.36
C LEU A 226 -26.93 -26.60 26.77
N PHE A 227 -26.59 -25.32 26.89
CA PHE A 227 -26.58 -24.62 28.17
C PHE A 227 -27.97 -24.56 28.80
N VAL A 228 -28.99 -24.13 28.04
CA VAL A 228 -30.38 -24.08 28.51
C VAL A 228 -30.88 -25.48 28.89
N ALA A 229 -30.61 -26.49 28.06
CA ALA A 229 -31.01 -27.87 28.33
C ALA A 229 -30.38 -28.41 29.63
N THR A 230 -29.06 -28.22 29.81
CA THR A 230 -28.33 -28.67 31.00
C THR A 230 -28.84 -27.95 32.25
N PHE A 231 -29.05 -26.63 32.17
CA PHE A 231 -29.56 -25.84 33.29
C PHE A 231 -30.95 -26.33 33.73
N VAL A 232 -31.87 -26.53 32.78
CA VAL A 232 -33.21 -27.06 33.07
C VAL A 232 -33.14 -28.46 33.69
N SER A 233 -32.28 -29.35 33.17
CA SER A 233 -32.08 -30.68 33.76
C SER A 233 -31.61 -30.62 35.21
N VAL A 234 -30.62 -29.78 35.54
CA VAL A 234 -30.11 -29.61 36.91
C VAL A 234 -31.21 -29.11 37.84
N LEU A 235 -32.04 -28.15 37.41
CA LEU A 235 -33.18 -27.68 38.21
C LEU A 235 -34.18 -28.80 38.48
N ILE A 236 -34.55 -29.60 37.47
CA ILE A 236 -35.47 -30.73 37.63
C ILE A 236 -34.92 -31.74 38.64
N PHE A 237 -33.67 -32.16 38.49
CA PHE A 237 -33.05 -33.10 39.42
C PHE A 237 -32.96 -32.56 40.85
N SER A 238 -32.70 -31.25 41.01
CA SER A 238 -32.65 -30.59 42.31
C SER A 238 -34.03 -30.60 43.00
N VAL A 239 -35.11 -30.34 42.26
CA VAL A 239 -36.49 -30.40 42.78
C VAL A 239 -36.85 -31.83 43.20
N VAL A 240 -36.56 -32.83 42.35
CA VAL A 240 -36.85 -34.23 42.65
C VAL A 240 -36.11 -34.68 43.92
N ALA A 241 -34.82 -34.35 44.05
CA ALA A 241 -34.04 -34.68 45.24
C ALA A 241 -34.61 -34.02 46.52
N ALA A 242 -34.98 -32.74 46.45
CA ALA A 242 -35.56 -32.02 47.58
C ALA A 242 -36.93 -32.60 48.01
N ALA A 243 -37.76 -32.99 47.05
CA ALA A 243 -39.06 -33.60 47.32
C ALA A 243 -38.94 -34.97 48.02
N ILE A 244 -37.90 -35.75 47.69
CA ILE A 244 -37.62 -37.04 48.34
C ILE A 244 -37.04 -36.84 49.75
N ALA A 245 -36.11 -35.89 49.92
CA ALA A 245 -35.38 -35.71 51.17
C ALA A 245 -36.16 -34.93 52.25
N ALA A 246 -36.96 -33.93 51.85
CA ALA A 246 -37.70 -33.09 52.79
C ALA A 246 -38.92 -32.40 52.11
N PRO A 247 -40.10 -33.03 52.10
CA PRO A 247 -41.31 -32.51 51.44
C PRO A 247 -41.71 -31.06 51.79
N PRO A 248 -41.56 -30.57 53.05
CA PRO A 248 -41.92 -29.18 53.40
C PRO A 248 -41.01 -28.12 52.74
N VAL A 249 -39.83 -28.51 52.26
CA VAL A 249 -38.80 -27.58 51.76
C VAL A 249 -39.00 -27.27 50.26
N VAL A 250 -39.81 -28.07 49.56
CA VAL A 250 -40.11 -27.92 48.12
C VAL A 250 -40.74 -26.55 47.81
N THR A 251 -41.62 -26.07 48.69
CA THR A 251 -42.31 -24.77 48.54
C THR A 251 -41.35 -23.58 48.70
N ALA A 252 -40.32 -23.71 49.55
CA ALA A 252 -39.30 -22.68 49.75
C ALA A 252 -38.26 -22.68 48.62
N LEU A 253 -37.89 -23.85 48.10
CA LEU A 253 -36.91 -23.96 47.01
C LEU A 253 -37.46 -23.42 45.69
N ALA A 254 -38.76 -23.62 45.40
CA ALA A 254 -39.41 -23.07 44.20
C ALA A 254 -39.29 -21.53 44.09
N GLY A 255 -39.20 -20.81 45.22
CA GLY A 255 -38.97 -19.36 45.26
C GLY A 255 -37.50 -18.94 45.12
N ALA A 256 -36.55 -19.82 45.46
CA ALA A 256 -35.10 -19.55 45.43
C ALA A 256 -34.42 -19.97 44.10
N MET A 257 -35.09 -20.76 43.25
CA MET A 257 -34.57 -21.20 41.95
C MET A 257 -34.52 -20.12 40.86
N ALA A 258 -34.79 -18.86 41.21
CA ALA A 258 -34.45 -17.70 40.40
C ALA A 258 -32.93 -17.45 40.39
N VAL A 259 -32.12 -18.49 40.14
CA VAL A 259 -30.70 -18.31 39.83
C VAL A 259 -30.64 -17.57 38.50
N PRO A 260 -29.89 -16.46 38.38
CA PRO A 260 -29.90 -15.65 37.17
C PRO A 260 -29.19 -16.42 36.05
N ILE A 261 -29.96 -17.14 35.23
CA ILE A 261 -29.58 -17.65 33.90
C ILE A 261 -28.87 -16.55 33.09
N GLY A 262 -29.22 -15.29 33.38
CA GLY A 262 -28.60 -14.09 32.82
C GLY A 262 -27.08 -14.01 33.02
N SER A 263 -26.50 -14.43 34.14
CA SER A 263 -25.07 -14.20 34.42
C SER A 263 -24.15 -15.12 33.60
N VAL A 264 -24.45 -16.41 33.52
CA VAL A 264 -23.67 -17.36 32.71
C VAL A 264 -23.97 -17.20 31.21
N GLY A 265 -25.21 -16.85 30.86
CA GLY A 265 -25.57 -16.47 29.49
C GLY A 265 -24.79 -15.24 28.99
N LYS A 266 -24.60 -14.23 29.85
CA LYS A 266 -23.75 -13.07 29.57
C LYS A 266 -22.29 -13.47 29.34
N TRP A 267 -21.74 -14.36 30.15
CA TRP A 267 -20.36 -14.87 29.98
C TRP A 267 -20.16 -15.63 28.65
N CYS A 268 -21.05 -16.57 28.32
CA CYS A 268 -21.01 -17.29 27.04
C CYS A 268 -21.14 -16.33 25.85
N ASN A 269 -22.05 -15.36 25.92
CA ASN A 269 -22.22 -14.36 24.88
C ASN A 269 -20.97 -13.47 24.73
N TRP A 270 -20.36 -13.05 25.83
CA TRP A 270 -19.11 -12.30 25.85
C TRP A 270 -17.97 -13.08 25.20
N LEU A 271 -17.79 -14.36 25.56
CA LEU A 271 -16.79 -15.24 24.94
C LEU A 271 -16.98 -15.36 23.43
N TRP A 272 -18.22 -15.60 22.98
CA TRP A 272 -18.51 -15.71 21.55
C TRP A 272 -18.32 -14.41 20.80
N LYS A 273 -18.66 -13.27 21.42
CA LYS A 273 -18.47 -11.94 20.83
C LYS A 273 -16.98 -11.62 20.72
N ARG A 274 -16.17 -11.98 21.73
CA ARG A 274 -14.70 -11.85 21.68
C ARG A 274 -14.11 -12.67 20.54
N TYR A 275 -14.49 -13.94 20.39
CA TYR A 275 -14.00 -14.79 19.31
C TYR A 275 -14.49 -14.33 17.92
N GLU A 276 -15.73 -13.83 17.81
CA GLU A 276 -16.27 -13.24 16.56
C GLU A 276 -15.50 -11.98 16.16
N ASN A 277 -15.26 -11.07 17.10
CA ASN A 277 -14.48 -9.85 16.88
C ASN A 277 -13.05 -10.16 16.42
N GLU A 278 -12.42 -11.17 17.03
CA GLU A 278 -11.09 -11.62 16.65
C GLU A 278 -11.05 -12.17 15.22
N LEU A 279 -11.97 -13.06 14.84
CA LEU A 279 -12.07 -13.56 13.46
C LEU A 279 -12.38 -12.45 12.45
N GLN A 280 -13.21 -11.47 12.84
CA GLN A 280 -13.55 -10.33 12.00
C GLN A 280 -12.32 -9.42 11.78
N GLY A 281 -11.54 -9.14 12.83
CA GLY A 281 -10.29 -8.39 12.70
C GLY A 281 -9.27 -9.07 11.80
N GLN A 282 -9.10 -10.40 11.94
CA GLN A 282 -8.25 -11.18 11.02
C GLN A 282 -8.74 -11.08 9.56
N LYS A 283 -10.06 -11.14 9.35
CA LYS A 283 -10.66 -11.03 8.02
C LYS A 283 -10.44 -9.65 7.40
N GLU A 284 -10.62 -8.57 8.16
CA GLU A 284 -10.42 -7.19 7.70
C GLU A 284 -8.96 -6.93 7.29
N LEU A 285 -8.01 -7.52 8.03
CA LEU A 285 -6.60 -7.48 7.70
C LEU A 285 -6.30 -8.22 6.38
N ILE A 286 -6.79 -9.46 6.25
CA ILE A 286 -6.65 -10.25 5.00
C ILE A 286 -7.24 -9.51 3.80
N ILE A 287 -8.42 -8.90 3.95
CA ILE A 287 -9.05 -8.11 2.88
C ILE A 287 -8.18 -6.89 2.51
N GLY A 288 -7.54 -6.24 3.49
CA GLY A 288 -6.61 -5.14 3.21
C GLY A 288 -5.43 -5.59 2.34
N MET A 289 -4.78 -6.68 2.72
CA MET A 289 -3.68 -7.26 1.94
C MET A 289 -4.13 -7.76 0.56
N GLU A 290 -5.34 -8.33 0.45
CA GLU A 290 -5.92 -8.82 -0.81
C GLU A 290 -6.15 -7.68 -1.80
N ILE A 291 -6.76 -6.58 -1.33
CA ILE A 291 -6.99 -5.39 -2.16
C ILE A 291 -5.65 -4.84 -2.65
N GLY A 292 -4.67 -4.68 -1.75
CA GLY A 292 -3.33 -4.21 -2.12
C GLY A 292 -2.66 -5.11 -3.16
N SER A 293 -2.67 -6.43 -2.95
CA SER A 293 -2.06 -7.39 -3.88
C SER A 293 -2.75 -7.37 -5.25
N CYS A 294 -4.09 -7.20 -5.28
CA CYS A 294 -4.85 -7.11 -6.52
C CYS A 294 -4.50 -5.85 -7.33
N ILE A 295 -4.43 -4.69 -6.66
CA ILE A 295 -4.02 -3.43 -7.29
C ILE A 295 -2.61 -3.56 -7.86
N THR A 296 -1.66 -4.09 -7.08
CA THR A 296 -0.29 -4.29 -7.56
C THR A 296 -0.21 -5.18 -8.78
N ILE A 297 -0.96 -6.29 -8.84
CA ILE A 297 -0.99 -7.16 -10.02
C ILE A 297 -1.53 -6.40 -11.24
N TYR A 298 -2.61 -5.63 -11.04
CA TYR A 298 -3.19 -4.82 -12.11
C TYR A 298 -2.20 -3.79 -12.66
N ASP A 299 -1.49 -3.08 -11.78
CA ASP A 299 -0.45 -2.12 -12.18
C ASP A 299 0.68 -2.79 -12.94
N MET A 300 1.12 -3.98 -12.51
CA MET A 300 2.17 -4.74 -13.19
C MET A 300 1.77 -5.17 -14.61
N GLU A 301 0.52 -5.58 -14.84
CA GLU A 301 0.04 -5.91 -16.18
C GLU A 301 -0.01 -4.67 -17.10
N ASN A 302 -0.44 -3.52 -16.58
CA ASN A 302 -0.40 -2.27 -17.34
C ASN A 302 1.03 -1.84 -17.67
N ILE A 303 1.94 -1.94 -16.70
CA ILE A 303 3.37 -1.68 -16.88
C ILE A 303 3.95 -2.58 -17.96
N LYS A 304 3.63 -3.88 -17.94
CA LYS A 304 4.09 -4.84 -18.95
C LYS A 304 3.69 -4.44 -20.36
N VAL A 305 2.42 -4.07 -20.56
CA VAL A 305 1.91 -3.64 -21.87
C VAL A 305 2.66 -2.42 -22.37
N LEU A 306 2.92 -1.44 -21.49
CA LEU A 306 3.65 -0.22 -21.83
C LEU A 306 5.14 -0.48 -22.10
N ILE A 307 5.77 -1.40 -21.37
CA ILE A 307 7.16 -1.83 -21.64
C ILE A 307 7.24 -2.43 -23.04
N SER A 308 6.37 -3.40 -23.36
CA SER A 308 6.37 -4.03 -24.69
C SER A 308 6.13 -3.02 -25.81
N ARG A 309 5.25 -2.03 -25.59
CA ARG A 309 5.05 -0.93 -26.54
C ARG A 309 6.31 -0.09 -26.71
N LEU A 310 6.98 0.27 -25.62
CA LEU A 310 8.19 1.07 -25.64
C LEU A 310 9.34 0.35 -26.35
N GLU A 311 9.47 -0.97 -26.16
CA GLU A 311 10.44 -1.80 -26.86
C GLU A 311 10.23 -1.78 -28.38
N ILE A 312 8.98 -1.93 -28.84
CA ILE A 312 8.62 -1.87 -30.27
C ILE A 312 8.96 -0.49 -30.86
N GLU A 313 8.60 0.59 -30.15
CA GLU A 313 8.87 1.96 -30.58
C GLU A 313 10.39 2.22 -30.64
N MET A 314 11.15 1.74 -29.65
CA MET A 314 12.61 1.85 -29.62
C MET A 314 13.29 1.07 -30.76
N GLU A 315 12.90 -0.19 -30.98
CA GLU A 315 13.43 -1.03 -32.06
C GLU A 315 13.19 -0.38 -33.42
N SER A 316 12.00 0.20 -33.60
CA SER A 316 11.69 0.92 -34.83
C SER A 316 12.53 2.20 -35.03
N LEU A 317 12.84 2.93 -33.96
CA LEU A 317 13.72 4.11 -34.04
C LEU A 317 15.16 3.69 -34.33
N LEU A 318 15.64 2.62 -33.69
CA LEU A 318 16.97 2.05 -33.93
C LEU A 318 17.14 1.57 -35.37
N HIS A 319 16.12 0.92 -35.94
CA HIS A 319 16.13 0.50 -37.33
C HIS A 319 16.29 1.69 -38.29
N ASN A 320 15.53 2.77 -38.07
CA ASN A 320 15.63 3.98 -38.89
C ASN A 320 16.99 4.68 -38.72
N ALA A 321 17.51 4.75 -37.48
CA ALA A 321 18.83 5.32 -37.21
C ALA A 321 19.95 4.52 -37.89
N ASP A 322 19.86 3.19 -37.85
CA ASP A 322 20.78 2.29 -38.53
C ASP A 322 20.73 2.41 -40.05
N PHE A 323 19.53 2.54 -40.62
CA PHE A 323 19.34 2.83 -42.04
C PHE A 323 19.98 4.16 -42.46
N ALA A 324 19.76 5.24 -41.71
CA ALA A 324 20.36 6.54 -41.98
C ALA A 324 21.90 6.51 -41.92
N VAL A 325 22.47 5.76 -40.99
CA VAL A 325 23.92 5.64 -40.80
C VAL A 325 24.60 4.81 -41.89
N ARG A 326 23.88 3.84 -42.49
CA ARG A 326 24.41 3.04 -43.62
C ARG A 326 24.26 3.76 -44.96
N GLU A 327 23.12 4.41 -45.18
CA GLU A 327 22.76 5.04 -46.44
C GLU A 327 22.67 6.55 -46.25
N GLU A 328 23.81 7.25 -46.32
CA GLU A 328 23.90 8.69 -46.02
C GLU A 328 23.02 9.55 -46.96
N ASP A 329 22.79 9.09 -48.20
CA ASP A 329 21.88 9.72 -49.17
C ASP A 329 20.40 9.62 -48.77
N ALA A 330 20.04 8.68 -47.87
CA ALA A 330 18.69 8.43 -47.41
C ALA A 330 18.37 9.04 -46.03
N VAL A 331 19.28 9.83 -45.45
CA VAL A 331 19.12 10.46 -44.11
C VAL A 331 17.83 11.25 -43.99
N LYS A 332 17.44 11.98 -45.03
CA LYS A 332 16.19 12.76 -45.05
C LYS A 332 14.95 11.89 -44.91
N LEU A 333 14.90 10.74 -45.59
CA LEU A 333 13.80 9.78 -45.47
C LEU A 333 13.77 9.18 -44.06
N ALA A 334 14.93 8.72 -43.59
CA ALA A 334 15.06 8.10 -42.28
C ALA A 334 14.66 9.03 -41.13
N ILE A 335 15.09 10.30 -41.17
CA ILE A 335 14.73 11.30 -40.16
C ILE A 335 13.24 11.64 -40.20
N ASN A 336 12.61 11.69 -41.38
CA ASN A 336 11.16 11.89 -41.45
C ASN A 336 10.38 10.75 -40.79
N GLU A 337 10.83 9.50 -40.98
CA GLU A 337 10.25 8.33 -40.30
C GLU A 337 10.52 8.35 -38.78
N ILE A 338 11.71 8.80 -38.35
CA ILE A 338 12.02 9.03 -36.94
C ILE A 338 11.08 10.07 -36.34
N LYS A 339 10.90 11.23 -36.99
CA LYS A 339 9.98 12.29 -36.55
C LYS A 339 8.57 11.76 -36.37
N GLY A 340 8.07 10.95 -37.31
CA GLY A 340 6.74 10.35 -37.24
C GLY A 340 6.53 9.40 -36.06
N LYS A 341 7.59 8.74 -35.59
CA LYS A 341 7.54 7.76 -34.48
C LYS A 341 7.93 8.35 -33.13
N LEU A 342 8.66 9.46 -33.13
CA LEU A 342 9.22 10.08 -31.92
C LEU A 342 8.13 10.49 -30.92
N GLU A 343 7.03 11.06 -31.40
CA GLU A 343 5.91 11.47 -30.54
C GLU A 343 5.30 10.27 -29.78
N ALA A 344 5.10 9.14 -30.47
CA ALA A 344 4.57 7.93 -29.85
C ALA A 344 5.53 7.39 -28.78
N PHE A 345 6.82 7.35 -29.09
CA PHE A 345 7.88 6.95 -28.15
C PHE A 345 7.90 7.82 -26.88
N MET A 346 7.85 9.14 -27.04
CA MET A 346 7.79 10.09 -25.91
C MET A 346 6.56 9.86 -25.04
N LYS A 347 5.39 9.74 -25.67
CA LYS A 347 4.13 9.52 -24.97
C LYS A 347 4.11 8.21 -24.19
N THR A 348 4.70 7.15 -24.74
CA THR A 348 4.80 5.86 -24.03
C THR A 348 5.74 5.95 -22.83
N ILE A 349 6.87 6.67 -22.92
CA ILE A 349 7.76 6.93 -21.78
C ILE A 349 7.02 7.67 -20.65
N GLU A 350 6.26 8.72 -20.98
CA GLU A 350 5.50 9.50 -20.01
C GLU A 350 4.43 8.65 -19.31
N GLU A 351 3.66 7.89 -20.09
CA GLU A 351 2.60 7.02 -19.57
C GLU A 351 3.17 5.89 -18.70
N LEU A 352 4.29 5.27 -19.12
CA LEU A 352 4.99 4.27 -18.30
C LEU A 352 5.55 4.89 -17.00
N GLY A 353 6.06 6.12 -17.07
CA GLY A 353 6.50 6.88 -15.90
C GLY A 353 5.38 7.09 -14.89
N ARG A 354 4.21 7.53 -15.37
CA ARG A 354 3.01 7.71 -14.54
C ARG A 354 2.56 6.41 -13.89
N GLN A 355 2.57 5.30 -14.63
CA GLN A 355 2.19 3.99 -14.07
C GLN A 355 3.20 3.47 -13.03
N ALA A 356 4.50 3.70 -13.24
CA ALA A 356 5.52 3.35 -12.26
C ALA A 356 5.36 4.12 -10.94
N GLU A 357 5.01 5.41 -11.02
CA GLU A 357 4.71 6.24 -9.86
C GLU A 357 3.43 5.81 -9.13
N ASN A 358 2.35 5.54 -9.88
CA ASN A 358 1.10 5.02 -9.32
C ASN A 358 1.34 3.71 -8.58
N CYS A 359 2.01 2.74 -9.21
CA CYS A 359 2.33 1.46 -8.61
C CYS A 359 3.09 1.62 -7.28
N SER A 360 4.16 2.45 -7.28
CA SER A 360 4.92 2.75 -6.06
C SER A 360 4.06 3.37 -4.97
N ARG A 361 3.24 4.36 -5.30
CA ARG A 361 2.32 5.03 -4.36
C ARG A 361 1.31 4.05 -3.78
N ASP A 362 0.67 3.26 -4.63
CA ASP A 362 -0.43 2.38 -4.23
C ASP A 362 0.08 1.25 -3.32
N ILE A 363 1.28 0.72 -3.56
CA ILE A 363 1.93 -0.24 -2.66
C ILE A 363 2.19 0.39 -1.28
N ARG A 364 2.68 1.63 -1.22
CA ARG A 364 2.95 2.32 0.05
C ARG A 364 1.68 2.61 0.83
N MET A 365 0.61 3.00 0.13
CA MET A 365 -0.71 3.17 0.72
C MET A 365 -1.24 1.85 1.26
N ALA A 366 -1.12 0.76 0.49
CA ALA A 366 -1.54 -0.57 0.92
C ALA A 366 -0.79 -1.04 2.19
N ARG A 367 0.53 -0.86 2.24
CA ARG A 367 1.36 -1.13 3.43
C ARG A 367 0.85 -0.35 4.65
N THR A 368 0.62 0.96 4.50
CA THR A 368 0.11 1.82 5.58
C THR A 368 -1.26 1.36 6.09
N VAL A 369 -2.19 1.02 5.19
CA VAL A 369 -3.52 0.52 5.57
C VAL A 369 -3.41 -0.79 6.35
N VAL A 370 -2.51 -1.69 5.95
CA VAL A 370 -2.28 -2.97 6.65
C VAL A 370 -1.70 -2.71 8.04
N LEU A 371 -0.71 -1.83 8.17
CA LEU A 371 -0.13 -1.42 9.45
C LEU A 371 -1.17 -0.83 10.41
N GLN A 372 -2.00 0.09 9.93
CA GLN A 372 -3.08 0.68 10.74
C GLN A 372 -4.05 -0.38 11.26
N LYS A 373 -4.41 -1.36 10.42
CA LYS A 373 -5.26 -2.49 10.84
C LYS A 373 -4.58 -3.37 11.89
N MET A 374 -3.27 -3.58 11.78
CA MET A 374 -2.49 -4.32 12.78
C MET A 374 -2.47 -3.58 14.13
N MET A 375 -2.19 -2.28 14.13
CA MET A 375 -2.14 -1.46 15.34
C MET A 375 -3.50 -1.39 16.05
N LYS A 376 -4.60 -1.20 15.28
CA LYS A 376 -5.97 -1.18 15.82
C LYS A 376 -6.34 -2.50 16.53
N ARG A 377 -5.86 -3.63 16.02
CA ARG A 377 -6.10 -4.95 16.63
C ARG A 377 -5.35 -5.13 17.95
N SER A 378 -4.14 -4.57 18.05
CA SER A 378 -3.36 -4.60 19.30
C SER A 378 -4.05 -3.81 20.42
N GLY A 379 -4.58 -2.62 20.12
CA GLY A 379 -5.25 -1.77 21.12
C GLY A 379 -6.58 -2.31 21.66
N ASN A 380 -7.31 -3.11 20.88
CA ASN A 380 -8.56 -3.74 21.34
C ASN A 380 -8.35 -4.98 22.21
N SER A 381 -7.13 -5.51 22.28
CA SER A 381 -6.80 -6.69 23.11
C SER A 381 -6.60 -6.34 24.59
N SER A 382 -6.31 -5.07 24.91
CA SER A 382 -6.01 -4.56 26.25
C SER A 382 -7.20 -3.97 27.00
N THR A 383 -8.30 -3.60 26.33
CA THR A 383 -9.54 -3.18 26.99
C THR A 383 -10.37 -4.41 27.35
N GLY A 384 -10.00 -5.04 28.46
CA GLY A 384 -10.74 -6.16 29.04
C GLY A 384 -11.97 -5.66 29.79
N ASP A 385 -13.12 -5.54 29.12
CA ASP A 385 -14.42 -5.54 29.80
C ASP A 385 -14.62 -6.94 30.37
N SER A 386 -14.12 -7.17 31.58
CA SER A 386 -14.33 -8.42 32.30
C SER A 386 -15.77 -8.44 32.83
N PRO A 387 -16.54 -9.53 32.70
CA PRO A 387 -17.92 -9.60 33.20
C PRO A 387 -18.05 -9.57 34.74
N TRP A 388 -16.94 -9.39 35.46
CA TRP A 388 -16.85 -9.53 36.92
C TRP A 388 -16.79 -8.19 37.66
N GLU A 389 -16.91 -7.06 36.96
CA GLU A 389 -17.19 -5.78 37.61
C GLU A 389 -18.69 -5.75 37.97
N VAL A 390 -18.97 -6.14 39.21
CA VAL A 390 -20.26 -6.03 39.91
C VAL A 390 -20.41 -4.63 40.48
#